data_AF-A0A444YH77-F1
#
_entry.id   AF-A0A444YH77-F1
#
_cell.length_a   1.000
_cell.length_b   1.000
_cell.length_c   1.000
_cell.angle_alpha   90.00
_cell.angle_beta   90.00
_cell.angle_gamma   90.00
#
_symmetry.space_group_name_H-M   'P 1'
#
loop_
_entity.id
_entity.type
_entity.pdbx_description
1 polymer ?
#
loop_
_entity_poly.entity_id
_entity_poly.type
_entity_poly.pdbx_seq_one_letter_code
_entity_poly.pdbx_strand_id
1 'polypeptide(L)' 'MERPNGRKIILRFNNAKQAIGNEARLLSGVLGLLGSYFGKFPICEESWRKITTKDKVYNECVKIAKELLRKIF' A
#
# COMPACT_ATOMS: atom_id res chain seq x y z
N MET A 1 -16.60 5.89 20.03
CA MET A 1 -16.95 6.55 18.76
C MET A 1 -18.30 6.02 18.31
N GLU A 2 -19.25 6.89 17.98
CA GLU A 2 -20.50 6.47 17.37
C GLU A 2 -20.23 5.84 16.00
N ARG A 3 -20.86 4.68 15.74
CA ARG A 3 -20.71 3.96 14.47
C ARG A 3 -21.51 4.67 13.38
N PRO A 4 -21.00 4.82 12.15
CA PRO A 4 -21.73 5.47 11.06
C PRO A 4 -23.00 4.67 10.71
N ASN A 5 -24.18 5.17 11.12
CA ASN A 5 -25.55 4.89 10.68
C ASN A 5 -25.83 3.67 9.76
N GLY A 6 -25.34 2.47 10.10
CA GLY A 6 -25.58 1.22 9.34
C GLY A 6 -25.12 1.23 7.87
N ARG A 7 -24.46 2.30 7.39
CA ARG A 7 -24.02 2.43 5.99
C ARG A 7 -22.89 1.44 5.74
N LYS A 8 -22.98 0.72 4.62
CA LYS A 8 -21.97 -0.25 4.20
C LYS A 8 -21.40 0.15 2.84
N ILE A 9 -20.09 0.06 2.69
CA ILE A 9 -19.38 0.26 1.43
C ILE A 9 -19.34 -1.08 0.68
N ILE A 10 -19.54 -1.04 -0.63
CA ILE A 10 -19.27 -2.14 -1.55
C ILE A 10 -18.11 -1.69 -2.42
N LEU A 11 -17.04 -2.49 -2.46
CA LEU A 11 -15.86 -2.21 -3.27
C LEU A 11 -15.91 -3.07 -4.53
N ARG A 12 -15.47 -2.53 -5.68
CA ARG A 12 -15.45 -3.26 -6.96
C ARG A 12 -14.64 -4.56 -6.91
N PHE A 13 -13.65 -4.62 -6.03
CA PHE A 13 -12.76 -5.78 -5.83
C PHE A 13 -13.12 -6.59 -4.58
N ASN A 14 -14.10 -6.13 -3.78
CA ASN A 14 -14.59 -6.85 -2.62
C ASN A 14 -16.09 -6.57 -2.48
N ASN A 15 -16.89 -7.46 -3.09
CA ASN A 15 -18.35 -7.38 -3.11
C ASN A 15 -18.99 -7.59 -1.72
N ALA A 16 -18.20 -7.89 -0.69
CA ALA A 16 -18.70 -7.95 0.67
C ALA A 16 -19.13 -6.56 1.15
N LYS A 17 -20.37 -6.44 1.63
CA LYS A 17 -20.89 -5.20 2.23
C LYS A 17 -20.12 -4.90 3.51
N GLN A 18 -19.22 -3.91 3.47
CA GLN A 18 -18.35 -3.58 4.58
C GLN A 18 -18.85 -2.41 5.41
N ALA A 19 -18.92 -2.58 6.73
CA ALA A 19 -19.20 -1.47 7.63
C ALA A 19 -18.10 -0.41 7.51
N ILE A 20 -18.50 0.86 7.52
CA ILE A 20 -17.57 1.99 7.61
C ILE A 20 -16.93 1.94 9.00
N GLY A 21 -15.60 1.85 9.06
CA GLY A 21 -14.85 1.57 10.30
C GLY A 21 -14.28 0.14 10.42
N ASN A 22 -14.26 -0.63 9.33
CA ASN A 22 -13.50 -1.89 9.25
C ASN A 22 -12.31 -1.72 8.28
N GLU A 23 -11.41 -0.80 8.64
CA GLU A 23 -10.28 -0.35 7.82
C GLU A 23 -9.37 -1.53 7.44
N ALA A 24 -9.14 -2.46 8.36
CA ALA A 24 -8.29 -3.63 8.12
C ALA A 24 -8.82 -4.52 6.98
N ARG A 25 -10.13 -4.72 6.89
CA ARG A 25 -10.74 -5.55 5.84
C ARG A 25 -10.88 -4.83 4.50
N LEU A 26 -10.92 -3.50 4.50
CA LEU A 26 -10.83 -2.69 3.28
C LEU A 26 -9.40 -2.75 2.75
N LEU A 27 -8.41 -2.52 3.62
CA LEU A 27 -6.99 -2.57 3.30
C LEU A 27 -6.59 -3.94 2.75
N SER A 28 -7.03 -5.04 3.37
CA SER A 28 -6.70 -6.38 2.90
C SER A 28 -7.26 -6.66 1.48
N GLY A 29 -8.45 -6.15 1.16
CA GLY A 29 -9.00 -6.24 -0.19
C GLY A 29 -8.18 -5.47 -1.22
N VAL A 30 -7.73 -4.26 -0.88
CA VAL A 30 -6.87 -3.44 -1.75
C VAL A 30 -5.52 -4.12 -1.98
N LEU A 31 -4.90 -4.62 -0.91
CA LEU A 31 -3.62 -5.33 -1.00
C LEU A 31 -3.75 -6.64 -1.81
N GLY A 32 -4.84 -7.38 -1.65
CA GLY A 32 -5.14 -8.57 -2.46
C GLY A 32 -5.29 -8.24 -3.95
N LEU A 33 -5.95 -7.12 -4.28
CA LEU A 33 -6.06 -6.63 -5.64
C LEU A 33 -4.69 -6.25 -6.21
N LEU A 34 -3.90 -5.46 -5.48
CA LEU A 34 -2.55 -5.08 -5.89
C LEU A 34 -1.66 -6.31 -6.10
N GLY A 35 -1.73 -7.29 -5.20
CA GLY A 35 -1.03 -8.56 -5.33
C GLY A 35 -1.42 -9.34 -6.59
N SER A 36 -2.71 -9.39 -6.93
CA SER A 36 -3.19 -10.09 -8.13
C SER A 36 -2.65 -9.49 -9.44
N TYR A 37 -2.37 -8.19 -9.45
CA TYR A 37 -1.77 -7.48 -10.57
C TYR A 37 -0.26 -7.31 -10.43
N PHE A 38 0.37 -7.90 -9.42
CA PHE A 38 1.79 -7.65 -9.07
C PHE A 38 2.70 -7.77 -10.30
N GLY A 39 2.55 -8.84 -11.08
CA GLY A 39 3.35 -9.10 -12.29
C GLY A 39 3.24 -8.05 -13.39
N LYS A 40 2.17 -7.23 -13.40
CA LYS A 40 1.97 -6.15 -14.38
C LYS A 40 2.60 -4.83 -13.97
N PHE A 41 3.01 -4.69 -12.71
CA PHE A 41 3.68 -3.49 -12.26
C PHE A 41 5.17 -3.53 -12.64
N PRO A 42 5.78 -2.38 -13.00
CA PRO A 42 7.22 -2.27 -13.22
C PRO A 42 8.07 -2.64 -11.99
N ILE A 43 7.44 -2.69 -10.81
CA ILE A 43 8.06 -3.08 -9.54
C ILE A 43 7.95 -4.58 -9.23
N CYS A 44 7.37 -5.38 -10.13
CA CYS A 44 7.28 -6.83 -9.94
C CYS A 44 8.68 -7.42 -9.82
N GLU A 45 8.84 -8.54 -9.10
CA GLU A 45 10.16 -9.10 -8.78
C GLU A 45 11.06 -9.24 -10.02
N GLU A 46 10.49 -9.72 -11.13
CA GLU A 46 11.23 -9.93 -12.37
C GLU A 46 11.71 -8.61 -13.00
N SER A 47 10.87 -7.57 -12.99
CA SER A 47 11.22 -6.25 -13.48
C SER A 47 12.17 -5.54 -12.52
N TRP A 48 11.97 -5.69 -11.21
CA TRP A 48 12.78 -5.12 -10.14
C TRP A 48 14.22 -5.59 -10.16
N ARG A 49 14.48 -6.83 -10.58
CA ARG A 49 15.86 -7.34 -10.81
C ARG A 49 16.56 -6.67 -11.99
N LYS A 50 15.80 -6.15 -12.96
CA LYS A 50 16.33 -5.50 -14.17
C LYS A 50 16.58 -3.99 -13.98
N ILE A 51 16.05 -3.38 -12.92
CA ILE A 51 16.24 -1.95 -12.62
C ILE A 51 17.64 -1.74 -12.02
N THR A 52 18.54 -1.14 -12.79
CA THR A 52 19.94 -0.88 -12.41
C THR A 52 20.11 0.30 -11.46
N THR A 53 19.15 1.23 -11.43
CA THR A 53 19.21 2.47 -10.61
C THR A 53 18.59 2.30 -9.22
N LYS A 54 18.09 1.11 -8.93
CA LYS A 54 17.31 0.78 -7.75
C LYS A 54 18.03 1.02 -6.43
N ASP A 55 19.29 0.60 -6.35
CA ASP A 55 20.09 0.77 -5.14
C ASP A 55 20.39 2.25 -4.90
N LYS A 56 20.56 3.04 -5.96
CA LYS A 56 20.71 4.50 -5.86
C LYS A 56 19.46 5.13 -5.25
N VAL A 57 18.28 4.81 -5.80
CA VAL A 57 17.00 5.33 -5.28
C VAL A 57 16.78 4.91 -3.83
N TYR A 58 17.04 3.64 -3.49
CA TYR A 58 16.92 3.14 -2.13
C TYR A 58 17.85 3.90 -1.17
N ASN A 59 19.13 4.07 -1.53
CA ASN A 59 20.11 4.77 -0.71
C ASN A 59 19.76 6.25 -0.52
N GLU A 60 19.25 6.93 -1.55
CA GLU A 60 18.75 8.29 -1.44
C GLU A 60 17.55 8.38 -0.47
N CYS A 61 16.56 7.47 -0.60
CA CYS A 61 15.42 7.41 0.32
C CYS A 61 15.86 7.16 1.78
N VAL A 62 16.78 6.23 2.00
CA VAL A 62 17.33 5.93 3.34
C VAL A 62 18.08 7.12 3.90
N LYS A 63 18.86 7.83 3.07
CA LYS A 63 19.56 9.05 3.48
C LYS A 63 18.56 10.12 3.93
N ILE A 64 17.54 10.39 3.12
CA ILE A 64 16.47 11.35 3.44
C ILE A 64 15.78 10.97 4.75
N ALA A 65 15.43 9.69 4.93
CA ALA A 65 14.78 9.21 6.15
C ALA A 65 15.65 9.44 7.40
N LYS A 66 16.97 9.17 7.31
CA LYS A 66 17.92 9.42 8.40
C LYS A 66 18.07 10.91 8.71
N GLU A 67 18.13 11.76 7.69
CA GLU A 67 18.21 13.22 7.87
C GLU A 67 16.95 13.77 8.52
N LEU A 68 15.77 13.29 8.12
CA LEU A 68 14.51 13.65 8.77
C LEU A 68 14.49 13.18 10.23
N LEU A 69 14.94 11.95 10.50
CA LEU A 69 15.03 11.43 11.86
C LEU A 69 15.93 12.31 12.75
N ARG A 70 17.11 12.71 12.26
CA ARG A 70 18.03 13.64 12.96
C ARG A 70 17.50 15.06 13.16
N LYS A 71 16.44 15.45 12.45
CA LYS A 71 15.79 16.75 12.65
C LYS A 71 14.66 16.68 13.68
N ILE A 72 14.18 15.48 13.99
CA ILE A 72 13.07 15.23 14.92
C ILE A 72 13.59 14.94 16.34
N PHE A 73 14.78 14.34 16.46
CA PHE A 73 15.49 14.09 17.73
C PHE A 73 16.74 14.96 17.84
#